data_AF-B7S480-F1
#
_entry.id   AF-B7S480-F1
#
_cell.length_a   1.000
_cell.length_b   1.000
_cell.length_c   1.000
_cell.angle_alpha   90.00
_cell.angle_beta   90.00
_cell.angle_gamma   90.00
#
_symmetry.space_group_name_H-M   'P 1'
#
loop_
_entity.id
_entity.type
_entity.pdbx_description
1 polymer ?
#
loop_
_entity_poly.entity_id
_entity_poly.type
_entity_poly.pdbx_seq_one_letter_code
_entity_poly.pdbx_strand_id
1 'polypeptide(L)'
;MTSLQLGKIAREIPLHNRPARLYKCIMREVPRVLMIYDLMNISRADAKKAIRDHFYHNKDVKDQRVQDMLVEKGYIDLEDTLLQHKQKTHLMVLLEGPIGTDFNDKRLGANASEEEQFHRWVQ
;
A
#
# COMPACT_ATOMS: atom_id res chain seq x y z
N MET A 1 2.55 -10.28 23.82
CA MET A 1 2.31 -10.10 22.37
C MET A 1 3.50 -9.33 21.82
N THR A 2 4.35 -9.99 21.05
CA THR A 2 5.66 -9.51 20.60
C THR A 2 5.50 -8.50 19.47
N SER A 3 5.91 -7.24 19.69
CA SER A 3 6.14 -6.29 18.59
C SER A 3 7.33 -6.79 17.77
N LEU A 4 7.20 -6.83 16.45
CA LEU A 4 8.26 -7.30 15.56
C LEU A 4 9.41 -6.26 15.46
N GLN A 5 9.17 -5.02 15.90
CA GLN A 5 10.11 -3.90 15.92
C GLN A 5 10.91 -3.80 14.61
N LEU A 6 10.25 -4.01 13.47
CA LEU A 6 10.91 -4.10 12.17
C LEU A 6 11.56 -2.77 11.79
N GLY A 7 10.96 -1.65 12.22
CA GLY A 7 11.54 -0.31 12.05
C GLY A 7 12.86 -0.12 12.81
N LYS A 8 12.99 -0.69 14.02
CA LYS A 8 14.23 -0.60 14.81
C LYS A 8 15.33 -1.46 14.19
N ILE A 9 14.98 -2.69 13.80
CA ILE A 9 15.88 -3.62 13.10
C ILE A 9 16.36 -3.01 11.77
N ALA A 10 15.48 -2.35 11.01
CA ALA A 10 15.84 -1.66 9.78
C ALA A 10 16.93 -0.60 9.99
N ARG A 11 16.86 0.13 11.10
CA ARG A 11 17.81 1.19 11.48
C ARG A 11 19.22 0.64 11.72
N GLU A 12 19.30 -0.51 12.39
CA GLU A 12 20.55 -1.12 12.84
C GLU A 12 21.33 -1.84 11.74
N ILE A 13 20.73 -2.14 10.57
CA ILE A 13 21.46 -2.88 9.53
C ILE A 13 22.30 -1.91 8.66
N PRO A 14 23.64 -2.04 8.62
CA PRO A 14 24.48 -1.28 7.70
C PRO A 14 24.31 -1.85 6.29
N LEU A 15 23.49 -1.21 5.46
CA LEU A 15 23.22 -1.65 4.09
C LEU A 15 23.44 -0.54 3.09
N HIS A 16 24.10 -0.90 2.00
CA HIS A 16 24.34 0.00 0.88
C HIS A 16 23.06 0.36 0.10
N ASN A 17 22.04 -0.52 0.10
CA ASN A 17 20.78 -0.37 -0.66
C ASN A 17 19.54 -0.67 0.21
N ARG A 18 19.27 0.17 1.21
CA ARG A 18 18.15 0.02 2.17
C ARG A 18 16.77 -0.10 1.48
N PRO A 19 16.42 0.72 0.46
CA PRO A 19 15.10 0.65 -0.18
C PRO A 19 14.85 -0.67 -0.91
N ALA A 20 15.86 -1.21 -1.58
CA ALA A 20 15.74 -2.46 -2.35
C ALA A 20 15.45 -3.67 -1.44
N ARG A 21 15.95 -3.65 -0.20
CA ARG A 21 15.71 -4.70 0.78
C ARG A 21 14.30 -4.61 1.35
N LEU A 22 13.83 -3.41 1.68
CA LEU A 22 12.43 -3.18 2.05
C LEU A 22 11.50 -3.70 0.95
N TYR A 23 11.75 -3.35 -0.31
CA TYR A 23 10.97 -3.82 -1.45
C TYR A 23 10.93 -5.36 -1.52
N LYS A 24 12.08 -6.04 -1.37
CA LYS A 24 12.14 -7.51 -1.35
C LYS A 24 11.36 -8.12 -0.18
N CYS A 25 11.43 -7.53 1.01
CA CYS A 25 10.66 -7.98 2.17
C CYS A 25 9.15 -7.87 1.91
N ILE A 26 8.68 -6.70 1.45
CA ILE A 26 7.27 -6.49 1.11
C ILE A 26 6.82 -7.52 0.06
N MET A 27 7.58 -7.69 -1.02
CA MET A 27 7.26 -8.61 -2.13
C MET A 27 7.07 -10.07 -1.69
N ARG A 28 7.73 -10.51 -0.62
CA ARG A 28 7.56 -11.86 -0.04
C ARG A 28 6.28 -11.97 0.77
N GLU A 29 5.91 -10.91 1.49
CA GLU A 29 4.72 -10.89 2.34
C GLU A 29 3.42 -10.64 1.54
N VAL A 30 3.50 -10.10 0.31
CA VAL A 30 2.31 -9.80 -0.52
C VAL A 30 1.28 -10.95 -0.58
N PRO A 31 1.66 -12.21 -0.91
CA PRO A 31 0.67 -13.30 -1.00
C PRO A 31 -0.02 -13.58 0.34
N ARG A 32 0.72 -13.44 1.45
CA ARG A 32 0.21 -13.64 2.80
C ARG A 32 -0.76 -12.52 3.19
N VAL A 33 -0.42 -11.27 2.89
CA VAL A 33 -1.29 -10.11 3.14
C VAL A 33 -2.59 -10.21 2.33
N LEU A 34 -2.51 -10.55 1.03
CA LEU A 34 -3.72 -10.72 0.20
C LEU A 34 -4.68 -11.78 0.75
N MET A 35 -4.12 -12.86 1.32
CA MET A 35 -4.91 -13.93 1.95
C MET A 35 -5.52 -13.50 3.29
N ILE A 36 -4.76 -12.80 4.15
CA ILE A 36 -5.23 -12.33 5.46
C ILE A 36 -6.40 -11.35 5.31
N TYR A 37 -6.33 -10.47 4.31
CA TYR A 37 -7.29 -9.39 4.10
C TYR A 37 -8.41 -9.72 3.10
N ASP A 38 -8.44 -10.96 2.62
CA ASP A 38 -9.43 -11.45 1.65
C ASP A 38 -9.61 -10.49 0.45
N LEU A 39 -8.49 -10.14 -0.18
CA LEU A 39 -8.42 -9.26 -1.36
C LEU A 39 -8.51 -10.09 -2.63
N MET A 40 -9.63 -10.79 -2.83
CA MET A 40 -9.81 -11.69 -3.98
C MET A 40 -9.86 -10.97 -5.33
N ASN A 41 -10.27 -9.70 -5.35
CA ASN A 41 -10.47 -8.92 -6.58
C ASN A 41 -9.15 -8.49 -7.22
N ILE A 42 -8.03 -8.51 -6.48
CA ILE A 42 -6.73 -8.02 -6.93
C ILE A 42 -5.83 -9.18 -7.32
N SER A 43 -5.36 -9.20 -8.57
CA SER A 43 -4.33 -10.14 -8.99
C SER A 43 -3.02 -9.90 -8.25
N ARG A 44 -2.29 -10.97 -7.94
CA ARG A 44 -0.95 -10.88 -7.34
C ARG A 44 0.01 -10.05 -8.20
N ALA A 45 -0.17 -10.06 -9.52
CA ALA A 45 0.64 -9.26 -10.44
C ALA A 45 0.35 -7.76 -10.27
N ASP A 46 -0.92 -7.39 -10.16
CA ASP A 46 -1.38 -6.02 -10.02
C ASP A 46 -0.98 -5.45 -8.67
N ALA A 47 -1.12 -6.22 -7.59
CA ALA A 47 -0.65 -5.81 -6.27
C ALA A 47 0.86 -5.52 -6.27
N LYS A 48 1.67 -6.37 -6.92
CA LYS A 48 3.11 -6.15 -7.05
C LYS A 48 3.44 -4.92 -7.91
N LYS A 49 2.66 -4.68 -8.97
CA LYS A 49 2.79 -3.49 -9.82
C LYS A 49 2.47 -2.22 -9.02
N ALA A 50 1.36 -2.19 -8.28
CA ALA A 50 0.98 -1.04 -7.46
C ALA A 50 2.05 -0.69 -6.41
N ILE A 51 2.58 -1.70 -5.71
CA ILE A 51 3.69 -1.50 -4.77
C ILE A 51 4.93 -0.95 -5.48
N ARG A 52 5.27 -1.48 -6.67
CA ARG A 52 6.38 -0.96 -7.47
C ARG A 52 6.16 0.51 -7.85
N ASP A 53 4.98 0.87 -8.31
CA ASP A 53 4.62 2.23 -8.69
C ASP A 53 4.74 3.18 -7.48
N HIS A 54 4.36 2.73 -6.28
CA HIS A 54 4.52 3.49 -5.03
C HIS A 54 5.99 3.73 -4.65
N PHE A 55 6.89 2.77 -4.92
CA PHE A 55 8.34 2.99 -4.75
C PHE A 55 8.87 4.00 -5.78
N TYR A 56 8.45 3.91 -7.04
CA TYR A 56 8.89 4.83 -8.08
C TYR A 56 8.33 6.25 -7.93
N HIS A 57 7.19 6.42 -7.26
CA HIS A 57 6.67 7.75 -6.92
C HIS A 57 7.68 8.58 -6.11
N ASN A 58 8.50 7.92 -5.28
CA ASN A 58 9.51 8.56 -4.44
C ASN A 58 10.91 8.57 -5.07
N LYS A 59 11.05 8.27 -6.38
CA LYS A 59 12.35 8.15 -7.06
C LYS A 59 13.16 9.45 -7.07
N ASP A 60 12.48 10.60 -7.08
CA ASP A 60 13.10 11.92 -7.25
C ASP A 60 13.63 12.49 -5.92
N VAL A 61 13.43 11.79 -4.80
CA VAL A 61 13.92 12.18 -3.47
C VAL A 61 15.44 12.01 -3.40
N LYS A 62 16.17 13.12 -3.36
CA LYS A 62 17.65 13.13 -3.31
C LYS A 62 18.23 13.19 -1.89
N ASP A 63 17.50 13.76 -0.94
CA ASP A 63 17.98 13.89 0.44
C ASP A 63 18.00 12.52 1.13
N GLN A 64 19.18 12.10 1.57
CA GLN A 64 19.41 10.83 2.23
C GLN A 64 18.60 10.69 3.54
N ARG A 65 18.41 11.78 4.30
CA ARG A 65 17.63 11.73 5.55
C ARG A 65 16.16 11.43 5.28
N VAL A 66 15.63 11.99 4.20
CA VAL A 66 14.25 11.73 3.76
C VAL A 66 14.13 10.29 3.25
N GLN A 67 15.12 9.80 2.51
CA GLN A 67 15.14 8.40 2.08
C GLN A 67 15.14 7.43 3.27
N ASP A 68 15.97 7.68 4.29
CA ASP A 68 16.03 6.87 5.49
C ASP A 68 14.70 6.89 6.26
N MET A 69 14.09 8.08 6.41
CA MET A 69 12.77 8.22 7.02
C MET A 69 11.68 7.45 6.25
N LEU A 70 11.68 7.53 4.92
CA LEU A 70 10.72 6.82 4.08
C LEU A 70 10.88 5.30 4.20
N VAL A 71 12.13 4.81 4.25
CA VAL A 71 12.40 3.39 4.47
C VAL A 71 11.92 2.93 5.84
N GLU A 72 12.20 3.71 6.90
CA GLU A 72 11.70 3.40 8.25
C GLU A 72 10.18 3.37 8.30
N LYS A 73 9.52 4.38 7.71
CA LYS A 73 8.07 4.42 7.61
C LYS A 73 7.51 3.20 6.88
N GLY A 74 8.15 2.76 5.79
CA GLY A 74 7.74 1.58 5.06
C GLY A 74 7.85 0.27 5.86
N TYR A 75 8.85 0.15 6.74
CA TYR A 75 8.95 -0.99 7.66
C TYR A 75 7.87 -0.96 8.75
N ILE A 76 7.56 0.22 9.29
CA ILE A 76 6.47 0.40 10.26
C ILE A 76 5.13 0.03 9.59
N ASP A 77 4.88 0.54 8.38
CA ASP A 77 3.66 0.25 7.63
C ASP A 77 3.52 -1.25 7.31
N LEU A 78 4.63 -1.94 7.01
CA LEU A 78 4.64 -3.39 6.83
C LEU A 78 4.30 -4.11 8.14
N GLU A 79 4.90 -3.70 9.26
CA GLU A 79 4.60 -4.26 10.59
C GLU A 79 3.12 -4.12 10.95
N ASP A 80 2.55 -2.93 10.78
CA ASP A 80 1.13 -2.67 11.04
C ASP A 80 0.19 -3.51 10.16
N THR A 81 0.61 -3.79 8.92
CA THR A 81 -0.13 -4.67 8.00
C THR A 81 -0.05 -6.13 8.45
N LEU A 82 1.12 -6.58 8.91
CA LEU A 82 1.31 -7.96 9.37
C LEU A 82 0.65 -8.23 10.72
N LEU A 83 0.59 -7.23 11.59
CA LEU A 83 -0.09 -7.27 12.89
C LEU A 83 -1.60 -7.01 12.77
N GLN A 84 -2.12 -6.83 11.55
CA GLN A 84 -3.53 -6.57 11.29
C GLN A 84 -4.08 -5.31 11.97
N HIS A 85 -3.23 -4.32 12.23
CA HIS A 85 -3.65 -3.01 12.73
C HIS A 85 -4.38 -2.20 11.65
N LYS A 86 -4.04 -2.42 10.37
CA LYS A 86 -4.75 -1.83 9.23
C LYS A 86 -6.00 -2.62 8.88
N GLN A 87 -7.04 -1.94 8.41
CA GLN A 87 -8.24 -2.57 7.83
C GLN A 87 -8.10 -2.78 6.31
N LYS A 88 -8.90 -3.69 5.74
CA LYS A 88 -8.96 -4.00 4.30
C LYS A 88 -9.06 -2.75 3.42
N THR A 89 -9.88 -1.78 3.81
CA THR A 89 -10.09 -0.51 3.10
C THR A 89 -8.79 0.27 2.87
N HIS A 90 -7.90 0.31 3.85
CA HIS A 90 -6.61 1.00 3.75
C HIS A 90 -5.70 0.36 2.69
N LEU A 91 -5.73 -0.97 2.57
CA LEU A 91 -4.96 -1.70 1.57
C LEU A 91 -5.56 -1.53 0.17
N MET A 92 -6.89 -1.54 0.04
CA MET A 92 -7.55 -1.28 -1.25
C MET A 92 -7.18 0.10 -1.78
N VAL A 93 -7.25 1.15 -0.94
CA VAL A 93 -6.85 2.51 -1.34
C VAL A 93 -5.37 2.57 -1.75
N LEU A 94 -4.49 1.82 -1.08
CA LEU A 94 -3.07 1.76 -1.41
C LEU A 94 -2.79 1.06 -2.75
N LEU A 95 -3.54 -0.02 -3.05
CA LEU A 95 -3.28 -0.88 -4.21
C LEU A 95 -4.02 -0.42 -5.48
N GLU A 96 -5.29 -0.04 -5.36
CA GLU A 96 -6.16 0.35 -6.48
C GLU A 96 -6.22 1.87 -6.66
N GLY A 97 -5.89 2.64 -5.62
CA GLY A 97 -6.00 4.08 -5.59
C GLY A 97 -7.36 4.58 -5.08
N PRO A 98 -7.56 5.91 -5.05
CA PRO A 98 -8.76 6.53 -4.48
C PRO A 98 -9.99 6.50 -5.40
N ILE A 99 -9.92 5.88 -6.58
CA ILE A 99 -11.00 5.85 -7.59
C ILE A 99 -11.13 4.40 -8.07
N GLY A 100 -12.33 3.80 -7.96
CA GLY A 100 -12.60 2.42 -8.44
C GLY A 100 -12.45 1.29 -7.41
N THR A 101 -12.38 1.58 -6.11
CA THR A 101 -12.60 0.56 -5.07
C THR A 101 -14.11 0.31 -4.92
N ASP A 102 -14.54 -0.88 -4.48
CA ASP A 102 -15.96 -1.21 -4.20
C ASP A 102 -16.67 -0.15 -3.30
N PHE A 103 -15.90 0.64 -2.56
CA PHE A 103 -16.38 1.74 -1.69
C PHE A 103 -16.51 3.09 -2.42
N ASN A 104 -15.72 3.32 -3.48
CA ASN A 104 -15.68 4.55 -4.29
C ASN A 104 -16.50 4.48 -5.57
N ASP A 105 -17.11 3.35 -5.92
CA ASP A 105 -18.03 3.24 -7.07
C ASP A 105 -19.20 4.23 -7.03
N LYS A 106 -19.49 4.79 -5.85
CA LYS A 106 -20.52 5.81 -5.64
C LYS A 106 -20.00 7.26 -5.72
N ARG A 107 -18.70 7.48 -5.94
CA ARG A 107 -18.11 8.82 -6.03
C ARG A 107 -18.18 9.31 -7.47
N LEU A 108 -19.08 10.25 -7.69
CA LEU A 108 -19.20 10.98 -8.94
C LEU A 108 -17.95 11.81 -9.18
N GLY A 109 -17.37 11.69 -10.37
CA GLY A 109 -16.34 12.62 -10.84
C GLY A 109 -16.93 14.01 -11.06
N ALA A 110 -16.06 15.02 -11.21
CA ALA A 110 -16.48 16.40 -11.48
C ALA A 110 -17.29 16.55 -12.78
N ASN A 111 -17.19 15.58 -13.70
CA ASN A 111 -17.85 15.58 -15.01
C ASN A 111 -18.86 14.41 -15.16
N ALA A 112 -19.38 13.86 -14.07
CA ALA A 112 -20.30 12.72 -14.14
C ALA A 112 -21.62 13.09 -14.84
N SER A 113 -22.10 12.22 -15.74
CA SER A 113 -23.32 12.48 -16.51
C SER A 113 -24.56 12.46 -15.62
N GLU A 114 -25.64 13.12 -16.03
CA GLU A 114 -26.92 13.11 -15.30
C GLU A 114 -27.47 11.69 -15.12
N GLU A 115 -27.23 10.81 -16.10
CA GLU A 115 -27.63 9.40 -16.04
C GLU A 115 -26.83 8.63 -14.98
N GLU A 116 -25.51 8.83 -14.92
CA GLU A 116 -24.64 8.26 -13.87
C GLU A 116 -25.03 8.76 -12.47
N GLN A 117 -25.46 10.02 -12.36
CA GLN A 117 -25.99 10.58 -11.12
C GLN A 117 -27.34 9.97 -10.73
N PHE A 118 -28.23 9.75 -11.70
CA PHE A 118 -29.57 9.19 -11.47
C PHE A 118 -29.52 7.72 -11.05
N HIS A 119 -28.67 6.90 -11.68
CA HIS A 119 -28.50 5.48 -11.34
C HIS A 119 -28.07 5.23 -9.89
N ARG A 120 -27.49 6.22 -9.21
CA ARG A 120 -27.14 6.17 -7.78
C ARG A 120 -28.35 6.26 -6.84
N TRP A 121 -29.36 7.07 -7.20
CA TRP A 121 -30.50 7.37 -6.31
C TRP A 121 -31.61 6.32 -6.36
N VAL A 122 -31.62 5.50 -7.41
CA VAL A 122 -32.70 4.53 -7.69
C VAL A 122 -32.40 3.13 -7.10
N GLN A 123 -31.29 2.96 -6.38
CA GLN A 123 -30.94 1.70 -5.70
C GLN A 123 -31.45 1.63 -4.26
#